data_AF-A0A1B9GFD9-F1
#
_entry.id   AF-A0A1B9GFD9-F1
#
_cell.length_a   1.000
_cell.length_b   1.000
_cell.length_c   1.000
_cell.angle_alpha   90.00
_cell.angle_beta   90.00
_cell.angle_gamma   90.00
#
_symmetry.space_group_name_H-M   'P 1'
#
loop_
_entity.id
_entity.type
_entity.pdbx_description
1 polymer ?
#
loop_
_entity_poly.entity_id
_entity_poly.type
_entity_poly.pdbx_seq_one_letter_code
_entity_poly.pdbx_strand_id
1 'polypeptide(L)'
;MFIKCFIILSAATAGTLAVPQPQRFGWGAKPTTTPPAAPPPASTPPAGAPPSTSVPQPPPASAAPPASSPPPASPPPATSAAAAPPGGGGGAAAGGESHQITILNNCGEGRPLIAYAANRAGQPVQGSITINGPVDSGIAWMDGTKHNCGFDGTGCGFTEFSLLNSGQNSADYSLLTTGLGDHYFKYAMDFRFTGQCTKAPGKCVSGEDCPGAYTGTDTFSGTPPTCPGQNVGIHITFC
;
A
#
# COMPACT_ATOMS: atom_id res chain seq x y z
N MET A 1 7.01 -5.87 -1.82
CA MET A 1 8.17 -6.79 -1.87
C MET A 1 8.80 -6.64 -3.25
N PHE A 2 9.59 -5.57 -3.44
CA PHE A 2 10.29 -5.30 -4.70
C PHE A 2 11.62 -6.04 -4.70
N ILE A 3 11.67 -7.14 -5.46
CA ILE A 3 12.92 -7.86 -5.72
C ILE A 3 13.73 -7.02 -6.70
N LYS A 4 14.65 -6.22 -6.15
CA LYS A 4 15.75 -5.58 -6.88
C LYS A 4 16.68 -6.65 -7.42
N CYS A 5 16.65 -6.88 -8.73
CA CYS A 5 17.70 -7.60 -9.44
C CYS A 5 18.92 -6.67 -9.59
N PHE A 6 19.77 -6.62 -8.56
CA PHE A 6 21.07 -5.94 -8.60
C PHE A 6 22.08 -6.89 -9.26
N ILE A 7 22.39 -6.66 -10.53
CA ILE A 7 23.57 -7.25 -11.17
C ILE A 7 24.78 -6.46 -10.64
N ILE A 8 25.48 -7.03 -9.66
CA ILE A 8 26.78 -6.54 -9.21
C ILE A 8 27.83 -7.10 -10.17
N LEU A 9 28.38 -6.23 -11.03
CA LEU A 9 29.58 -6.52 -11.80
C LEU A 9 30.80 -6.21 -10.92
N SER A 10 31.23 -7.20 -10.13
CA SER A 10 32.49 -7.12 -9.39
C SER A 10 33.66 -7.47 -10.30
N ALA A 11 34.52 -6.49 -10.59
CA ALA A 11 35.83 -6.72 -11.18
C ALA A 11 36.72 -7.41 -10.12
N ALA A 12 36.99 -8.70 -10.29
CA ALA A 12 37.93 -9.44 -9.47
C ALA A 12 39.35 -9.33 -10.03
N THR A 13 40.24 -8.74 -9.24
CA THR A 13 41.70 -8.77 -9.37
C THR A 13 42.22 -10.21 -9.43
N ALA A 14 43.14 -10.46 -10.36
CA ALA A 14 43.81 -11.74 -10.59
C ALA A 14 44.64 -12.17 -9.37
N GLY A 15 44.22 -13.27 -8.75
CA GLY A 15 45.02 -14.05 -7.82
C GLY A 15 45.17 -15.48 -8.36
N THR A 16 46.40 -15.87 -8.65
CA THR A 16 46.76 -17.23 -9.10
C THR A 16 46.54 -18.21 -7.94
N LEU A 17 45.50 -19.04 -8.04
CA LEU A 17 45.31 -20.19 -7.17
C LEU A 17 45.29 -21.47 -8.01
N ALA A 18 46.02 -22.46 -7.50
CA ALA A 18 46.32 -23.74 -8.13
C ALA A 18 45.08 -24.49 -8.60
N VAL A 19 45.20 -25.08 -9.79
CA VAL A 19 44.19 -25.92 -10.45
C VAL A 19 44.19 -27.31 -9.81
N PRO A 20 43.13 -27.76 -9.11
CA PRO A 20 42.95 -29.16 -8.80
C PRO A 20 42.51 -29.93 -10.06
N GLN A 21 43.10 -31.11 -10.25
CA GLN A 21 42.84 -32.01 -11.37
C GLN A 21 41.34 -32.37 -11.51
N PRO A 22 40.84 -32.55 -12.75
CA PRO A 22 39.48 -33.01 -12.99
C PRO A 22 39.33 -34.47 -12.56
N GLN A 23 38.47 -34.72 -11.57
CA GLN A 23 37.98 -36.08 -11.31
C GLN A 23 37.04 -36.50 -12.43
N ARG A 24 37.35 -37.64 -13.04
CA ARG A 24 36.55 -38.29 -14.08
C ARG A 24 35.22 -38.74 -13.49
N PHE A 25 34.14 -38.05 -13.83
CA PHE A 25 32.78 -38.51 -13.56
C PHE A 25 32.39 -39.60 -14.56
N GLY A 26 32.18 -40.82 -14.06
CA GLY A 26 31.67 -41.95 -14.82
C GLY A 26 30.19 -41.74 -15.17
N TRP A 27 29.92 -41.65 -16.47
CA TRP A 27 28.56 -41.74 -17.02
C TRP A 27 28.14 -43.21 -17.05
N GLY A 28 27.27 -43.64 -16.14
CA GLY A 28 26.88 -45.05 -16.09
C GLY A 28 25.87 -45.46 -15.03
N ALA A 29 24.85 -44.64 -14.75
CA ALA A 29 23.71 -45.11 -13.96
C ALA A 29 22.39 -44.63 -14.59
N LYS A 30 21.57 -45.58 -15.04
CA LYS A 30 20.19 -45.35 -15.47
C LYS A 30 19.39 -44.89 -14.23
N PRO A 31 18.65 -43.76 -14.30
CA PRO A 31 17.78 -43.36 -13.21
C PRO A 31 16.68 -44.41 -13.04
N THR A 32 16.64 -45.05 -11.88
CA THR A 32 15.51 -45.88 -11.46
C THR A 32 14.41 -44.93 -11.00
N THR A 33 13.41 -44.74 -11.85
CA THR A 33 12.20 -43.99 -11.51
C THR A 33 11.35 -44.83 -10.57
N THR A 34 11.43 -44.55 -9.26
CA THR A 34 10.47 -45.05 -8.30
C THR A 34 9.15 -44.27 -8.48
N PRO A 35 8.03 -44.93 -8.78
CA PRO A 35 6.75 -44.25 -8.86
C PRO A 35 6.35 -43.67 -7.49
N PRO A 36 5.66 -42.52 -7.45
CA PRO A 36 5.22 -41.91 -6.20
C PRO A 36 4.25 -42.85 -5.48
N ALA A 37 4.41 -42.93 -4.15
CA ALA A 37 3.55 -43.71 -3.27
C ALA A 37 2.08 -43.25 -3.41
N ALA A 38 1.16 -44.22 -3.47
CA ALA A 38 -0.27 -43.97 -3.53
C ALA A 38 -0.72 -43.18 -2.28
N PRO A 39 -1.65 -42.22 -2.45
CA PRO A 39 -2.19 -41.47 -1.32
C PRO A 39 -2.93 -42.40 -0.36
N PRO A 40 -2.88 -42.14 0.96
CA PRO A 40 -3.61 -42.93 1.94
C PRO A 40 -5.12 -42.83 1.70
N PRO A 41 -5.89 -43.89 2.01
CA PRO A 41 -7.34 -43.88 1.87
C PRO A 41 -7.96 -42.79 2.74
N ALA A 42 -8.94 -42.08 2.18
CA ALA A 42 -9.71 -41.07 2.89
C ALA A 42 -10.39 -41.68 4.12
N SER A 43 -10.13 -41.10 5.29
CA SER A 43 -10.81 -41.45 6.53
C SER A 43 -12.29 -41.10 6.44
N THR A 44 -13.13 -42.11 6.62
CA THR A 44 -14.58 -41.99 6.72
C THR A 44 -14.94 -41.14 7.95
N PRO A 45 -15.77 -40.09 7.80
CA PRO A 45 -16.24 -39.33 8.96
C PRO A 45 -17.14 -40.21 9.85
N PRO A 46 -17.08 -40.05 11.18
CA PRO A 46 -17.93 -40.79 12.10
C PRO A 46 -19.40 -40.43 11.91
N ALA A 47 -20.24 -41.47 11.99
CA ALA A 47 -21.68 -41.38 11.90
C ALA A 47 -22.29 -40.64 13.09
N GLY A 48 -23.15 -39.67 12.78
CA GLY A 48 -24.36 -39.36 13.56
C GLY A 48 -24.17 -38.65 14.90
N ALA A 49 -24.08 -37.31 14.87
CA ALA A 49 -24.62 -36.50 15.95
C ALA A 49 -26.14 -36.36 15.75
N PRO A 50 -26.98 -36.54 16.80
CA PRO A 50 -28.41 -36.36 16.68
C PRO A 50 -28.77 -34.89 16.40
N PRO A 51 -29.84 -34.62 15.64
CA PRO A 51 -30.29 -33.27 15.38
C PRO A 51 -30.70 -32.58 16.69
N SER A 52 -30.06 -31.47 17.02
CA SER A 52 -30.53 -30.58 18.08
C SER A 52 -31.85 -29.95 17.65
N THR A 53 -32.93 -30.38 18.27
CA THR A 53 -34.24 -29.72 18.19
C THR A 53 -34.26 -28.50 19.11
N SER A 54 -33.60 -27.42 18.69
CA SER A 54 -33.83 -26.11 19.30
C SER A 54 -35.21 -25.61 18.88
N VAL A 55 -36.16 -25.65 19.81
CA VAL A 55 -37.47 -24.99 19.69
C VAL A 55 -37.23 -23.49 19.45
N PRO A 56 -37.86 -22.85 18.45
CA PRO A 56 -37.74 -21.42 18.25
C PRO A 56 -38.31 -20.68 19.47
N GLN A 57 -37.45 -20.00 20.21
CA GLN A 57 -37.88 -19.09 21.25
C GLN A 57 -38.56 -17.88 20.58
N PRO A 58 -39.79 -17.50 20.97
CA PRO A 58 -40.44 -16.32 20.42
C PRO A 58 -39.59 -15.09 20.71
N PRO A 59 -39.53 -14.13 19.77
CA PRO A 59 -38.76 -12.91 19.97
C PRO A 59 -39.30 -12.18 21.21
N PRO A 60 -38.42 -11.62 22.05
CA PRO A 60 -38.86 -10.75 23.15
C PRO A 60 -39.67 -9.59 22.56
N ALA A 61 -40.79 -9.28 23.20
CA ALA A 61 -41.62 -8.15 22.82
C ALA A 61 -40.77 -6.87 22.77
N SER A 62 -40.73 -6.22 21.61
CA SER A 62 -40.09 -4.92 21.41
C SER A 62 -40.60 -3.93 22.45
N ALA A 63 -39.75 -3.59 23.42
CA ALA A 63 -39.94 -2.38 24.19
C ALA A 63 -39.88 -1.19 23.23
N ALA A 64 -40.91 -0.34 23.27
CA ALA A 64 -40.95 0.89 22.52
C ALA A 64 -39.72 1.75 22.87
N PRO A 65 -39.01 2.32 21.90
CA PRO A 65 -37.89 3.20 22.19
C PRO A 65 -38.40 4.44 22.93
N PRO A 66 -37.65 4.95 23.93
CA PRO A 66 -37.97 6.22 24.55
C PRO A 66 -37.93 7.33 23.49
N ALA A 67 -38.86 8.28 23.61
CA ALA A 67 -38.95 9.43 22.72
C ALA A 67 -37.58 10.12 22.61
N SER A 68 -37.06 10.16 21.39
CA SER A 68 -35.80 10.79 21.03
C SER A 68 -35.84 12.28 21.37
N SER A 69 -34.88 12.72 22.17
CA SER A 69 -34.60 14.13 22.39
C SER A 69 -34.40 14.86 21.05
N PRO A 70 -34.85 16.13 20.92
CA PRO A 70 -34.62 16.90 19.72
C PRO A 70 -33.11 17.00 19.43
N PRO A 71 -32.68 16.92 18.16
CA PRO A 71 -31.28 17.06 17.81
C PRO A 71 -30.78 18.44 18.25
N PRO A 72 -29.53 18.55 18.74
CA PRO A 72 -28.91 19.84 18.97
C PRO A 72 -28.88 20.63 17.65
N ALA A 73 -29.13 21.94 17.75
CA ALA A 73 -29.11 22.85 16.62
C ALA A 73 -27.83 22.66 15.80
N SER A 74 -27.98 22.53 14.49
CA SER A 74 -26.88 22.38 13.55
C SER A 74 -25.84 23.48 13.80
N PRO A 75 -24.54 23.15 13.94
CA PRO A 75 -23.51 24.16 13.96
C PRO A 75 -23.56 24.95 12.64
N PRO A 76 -23.22 26.25 12.66
CA PRO A 76 -23.13 27.03 11.44
C PRO A 76 -22.17 26.36 10.46
N PRO A 77 -22.42 26.46 9.14
CA PRO A 77 -21.53 25.88 8.14
C PRO A 77 -20.11 26.39 8.40
N ALA A 78 -19.18 25.46 8.60
CA ALA A 78 -17.77 25.78 8.66
C ALA A 78 -17.43 26.46 7.32
N THR A 79 -17.18 27.76 7.37
CA THR A 79 -16.63 28.48 6.24
C THR A 79 -15.30 27.83 5.92
N SER A 80 -15.27 27.09 4.81
CA SER A 80 -14.06 26.53 4.22
C SER A 80 -13.14 27.71 3.87
N ALA A 81 -12.32 28.12 4.84
CA ALA A 81 -11.17 28.94 4.56
C ALA A 81 -10.27 28.07 3.68
N ALA A 82 -10.24 28.38 2.39
CA ALA A 82 -9.25 27.85 1.47
C ALA A 82 -7.88 28.12 2.10
N ALA A 83 -7.27 27.08 2.66
CA ALA A 83 -5.90 27.14 3.09
C ALA A 83 -5.09 27.45 1.83
N ALA A 84 -4.56 28.68 1.76
CA ALA A 84 -3.63 29.05 0.72
C ALA A 84 -2.51 28.00 0.71
N PRO A 85 -2.15 27.44 -0.45
CA PRO A 85 -1.00 26.54 -0.51
C PRO A 85 0.22 27.32 -0.03
N PRO A 86 1.06 26.78 0.87
CA PRO A 86 2.32 27.43 1.20
C PRO A 86 3.11 27.60 -0.10
N GLY A 87 3.29 28.87 -0.48
CA GLY A 87 4.07 29.30 -1.62
C GLY A 87 5.52 28.85 -1.46
N GLY A 88 6.12 28.43 -2.57
CA GLY A 88 7.44 27.83 -2.63
C GLY A 88 8.54 28.65 -1.96
N GLY A 89 9.34 27.96 -1.17
CA GLY A 89 10.64 28.38 -0.69
C GLY A 89 11.56 27.17 -0.72
N GLY A 90 11.97 26.77 -1.93
CA GLY A 90 13.00 25.75 -2.13
C GLY A 90 14.37 26.27 -1.71
N GLY A 91 14.58 26.44 -0.41
CA GLY A 91 15.90 26.56 0.17
C GLY A 91 16.46 25.15 0.33
N ALA A 92 17.46 24.79 -0.47
CA ALA A 92 18.33 23.66 -0.15
C ALA A 92 19.07 24.02 1.14
N ALA A 93 18.48 23.69 2.28
CA ALA A 93 19.17 23.78 3.55
C ALA A 93 20.41 22.89 3.44
N ALA A 94 21.55 23.36 3.96
CA ALA A 94 22.71 22.53 4.26
C ALA A 94 22.43 21.50 5.39
N GLY A 95 21.17 21.02 5.47
CA GLY A 95 20.61 20.13 6.45
C GLY A 95 20.25 18.79 5.80
N GLY A 96 20.05 17.77 6.63
CA GLY A 96 19.75 16.42 6.16
C GLY A 96 18.52 16.33 5.26
N GLU A 97 18.36 15.15 4.67
CA GLU A 97 17.18 14.80 3.88
C GLU A 97 15.89 15.03 4.68
N SER A 98 14.92 15.70 4.07
CA SER A 98 13.64 16.03 4.70
C SER A 98 12.54 16.14 3.65
N HIS A 99 11.43 15.46 3.87
CA HIS A 99 10.30 15.39 2.94
C HIS A 99 9.00 15.81 3.61
N GLN A 100 8.26 16.72 2.98
CA GLN A 100 6.93 17.11 3.43
C GLN A 100 5.87 16.29 2.70
N ILE A 101 5.06 15.58 3.47
CA ILE A 101 3.88 14.85 2.97
C ILE A 101 2.64 15.60 3.46
N THR A 102 1.91 16.18 2.53
CA THR A 102 0.66 16.89 2.82
C THR A 102 -0.51 16.05 2.36
N ILE A 103 -1.48 15.81 3.24
CA ILE A 103 -2.72 15.13 2.89
C ILE A 103 -3.93 16.05 3.07
N LEU A 104 -4.77 16.09 2.05
CA LEU A 104 -6.10 16.69 2.08
C LEU A 104 -7.16 15.59 2.02
N ASN A 105 -8.04 15.54 3.03
CA ASN A 105 -9.21 14.67 3.03
C ASN A 105 -10.47 15.49 2.74
N ASN A 106 -11.03 15.35 1.54
CA ASN A 106 -12.29 15.96 1.12
C ASN A 106 -13.47 14.99 1.19
N CYS A 107 -13.26 13.74 1.64
CA CYS A 107 -14.30 12.70 1.61
C CYS A 107 -15.47 12.98 2.56
N GLY A 108 -15.31 13.91 3.52
CA GLY A 108 -16.27 14.18 4.58
C GLY A 108 -16.35 13.07 5.64
N GLU A 109 -15.59 11.99 5.47
CA GLU A 109 -15.46 10.86 6.39
C GLU A 109 -14.02 10.31 6.38
N GLY A 110 -13.76 9.38 7.29
CA GLY A 110 -12.50 8.69 7.40
C GLY A 110 -11.32 9.56 7.85
N ARG A 111 -10.18 8.90 8.02
CA ARG A 111 -8.92 9.48 8.49
C ARG A 111 -7.81 9.04 7.56
N PRO A 112 -7.08 9.98 6.93
CA PRO A 112 -5.93 9.60 6.12
C PRO A 112 -4.80 9.09 7.02
N LEU A 113 -4.23 7.95 6.65
CA LEU A 113 -3.09 7.33 7.31
C LEU A 113 -1.90 7.24 6.34
N ILE A 114 -0.69 7.30 6.90
CA ILE A 114 0.58 7.13 6.21
C ILE A 114 1.40 6.04 6.91
N ALA A 115 1.93 5.11 6.14
CA ALA A 115 2.97 4.19 6.59
C ALA A 115 4.11 4.16 5.58
N TYR A 116 5.33 3.92 6.03
CA TYR A 116 6.55 3.84 5.24
C TYR A 116 7.53 2.89 5.95
N ALA A 117 8.58 2.45 5.27
CA ALA A 117 9.43 1.35 5.75
C ALA A 117 9.88 1.50 7.22
N ALA A 118 10.28 2.70 7.64
CA ALA A 118 10.78 2.95 9.00
C ALA A 118 9.69 2.97 10.09
N ASN A 119 8.42 3.20 9.76
CA ASN A 119 7.32 3.21 10.75
C ASN A 119 6.27 2.10 10.53
N ARG A 120 6.44 1.25 9.52
CA ARG A 120 5.44 0.24 9.14
C ARG A 120 5.10 -0.74 10.28
N ALA A 121 6.04 -1.00 11.18
CA ALA A 121 5.83 -1.83 12.37
C ALA A 121 5.29 -1.06 13.61
N GLY A 122 5.29 0.29 13.57
CA GLY A 122 5.20 1.16 14.74
C GLY A 122 3.89 1.95 14.91
N GLN A 123 2.88 1.68 14.07
CA GLN A 123 1.63 2.45 13.86
C GLN A 123 1.73 3.47 12.71
N PRO A 124 0.74 3.48 11.78
CA PRO A 124 0.63 4.52 10.78
C PRO A 124 0.47 5.90 11.40
N VAL A 125 1.01 6.92 10.73
CA VAL A 125 0.84 8.33 11.10
C VAL A 125 -0.47 8.83 10.50
N GLN A 126 -1.26 9.56 11.27
CA GLN A 126 -2.47 10.21 10.75
C GLN A 126 -2.16 11.59 10.16
N GLY A 127 -2.66 11.86 8.96
CA GLY A 127 -2.62 13.18 8.33
C GLY A 127 -1.25 13.60 7.78
N SER A 128 -1.09 14.90 7.55
CA SER A 128 0.15 15.49 7.01
C SER A 128 1.32 15.37 7.99
N ILE A 129 2.52 15.11 7.48
CA ILE A 129 3.75 14.99 8.29
C ILE A 129 4.98 15.48 7.52
N THR A 130 5.99 15.96 8.25
CA THR A 130 7.35 16.12 7.73
C THR A 130 8.23 15.01 8.27
N ILE A 131 8.90 14.29 7.37
CA ILE A 131 9.83 13.21 7.73
C ILE A 131 11.26 13.72 7.51
N ASN A 132 12.06 13.69 8.57
CA ASN A 132 13.49 13.96 8.50
C ASN A 132 14.21 12.64 8.17
N GLY A 133 14.61 12.47 6.91
CA GLY A 133 15.22 11.27 6.36
C GLY A 133 14.45 10.72 5.15
N PRO A 134 14.97 9.65 4.53
CA PRO A 134 14.36 9.05 3.34
C PRO A 134 12.99 8.45 3.66
N VAL A 135 12.07 8.52 2.69
CA VAL A 135 10.79 7.82 2.73
C VAL A 135 10.82 6.69 1.71
N ASP A 136 11.15 5.48 2.17
CA ASP A 136 11.14 4.28 1.35
C ASP A 136 9.78 3.56 1.45
N SER A 137 9.18 3.26 0.29
CA SER A 137 7.95 2.45 0.18
C SER A 137 6.80 2.98 1.06
N GLY A 138 6.60 4.30 0.99
CA GLY A 138 5.50 5.01 1.62
C GLY A 138 4.16 4.69 0.98
N ILE A 139 3.11 4.61 1.78
CA ILE A 139 1.73 4.43 1.34
C ILE A 139 0.83 5.40 2.10
N ALA A 140 -0.19 5.92 1.42
CA ALA A 140 -1.24 6.73 2.01
C ALA A 140 -2.63 6.22 1.63
N TRP A 141 -3.48 5.98 2.62
CA TRP A 141 -4.84 5.44 2.44
C TRP A 141 -5.81 6.06 3.44
N MET A 142 -7.11 5.74 3.29
CA MET A 142 -8.15 6.20 4.18
C MET A 142 -8.61 5.08 5.12
N ASP A 143 -8.55 5.32 6.43
CA ASP A 143 -9.12 4.46 7.47
C ASP A 143 -10.48 5.00 7.96
N GLY A 144 -11.30 4.15 8.58
CA GLY A 144 -12.57 4.56 9.18
C GLY A 144 -13.61 5.11 8.19
N THR A 145 -13.47 4.78 6.91
CA THR A 145 -14.49 5.04 5.89
C THR A 145 -15.57 3.97 5.97
N LYS A 146 -16.71 4.19 5.30
CA LYS A 146 -17.76 3.16 5.15
C LYS A 146 -17.28 1.89 4.42
N HIS A 147 -16.13 1.96 3.75
CA HIS A 147 -15.55 0.85 2.98
C HIS A 147 -14.72 -0.11 3.84
N ASN A 148 -14.44 0.23 5.11
CA ASN A 148 -13.66 -0.60 6.04
C ASN A 148 -12.31 -1.03 5.46
N CYS A 149 -11.55 -0.07 4.94
CA CYS A 149 -10.21 -0.32 4.39
C CYS A 149 -9.31 -0.93 5.47
N GLY A 150 -8.61 -2.00 5.11
CA GLY A 150 -7.62 -2.65 5.97
C GLY A 150 -6.41 -1.78 6.24
N PHE A 151 -5.56 -2.24 7.17
CA PHE A 151 -4.20 -1.74 7.29
C PHE A 151 -3.52 -1.91 5.93
N ASP A 152 -2.79 -0.88 5.47
CA ASP A 152 -2.20 -0.76 4.12
C ASP A 152 -3.15 -0.46 2.96
N GLY A 153 -4.44 -0.29 3.24
CA GLY A 153 -5.42 -0.04 2.19
C GLY A 153 -5.98 -1.31 1.56
N THR A 154 -5.64 -2.52 2.02
CA THR A 154 -6.32 -3.77 1.66
C THR A 154 -7.85 -3.61 1.61
N GLY A 155 -8.50 -4.04 0.52
CA GLY A 155 -9.95 -3.85 0.28
C GLY A 155 -10.33 -2.47 -0.29
N CYS A 156 -9.38 -1.54 -0.36
CA CYS A 156 -9.45 -0.19 -0.89
C CYS A 156 -8.22 0.12 -1.77
N GLY A 157 -8.06 1.36 -2.23
CA GLY A 157 -6.88 1.78 -2.99
C GLY A 157 -6.00 2.71 -2.17
N PHE A 158 -4.75 2.88 -2.57
CA PHE A 158 -3.84 3.82 -1.92
C PHE A 158 -2.89 4.48 -2.92
N THR A 159 -2.26 5.57 -2.47
CA THR A 159 -1.12 6.18 -3.16
C THR A 159 0.17 5.59 -2.60
N GLU A 160 0.98 4.94 -3.43
CA GLU A 160 2.35 4.50 -3.10
C GLU A 160 3.33 5.60 -3.48
N PHE A 161 4.40 5.79 -2.70
CA PHE A 161 5.43 6.77 -3.00
C PHE A 161 6.77 6.44 -2.34
N SER A 162 7.86 6.85 -2.99
CA SER A 162 9.20 6.90 -2.44
C SER A 162 9.75 8.31 -2.61
N LEU A 163 10.35 8.87 -1.56
CA LEU A 163 10.97 10.19 -1.56
C LEU A 163 12.41 10.05 -1.04
N LEU A 164 13.38 10.23 -1.93
CA LEU A 164 14.79 9.89 -1.72
C LEU A 164 15.69 10.94 -2.40
N ASN A 165 16.53 11.64 -1.62
CA ASN A 165 17.52 12.59 -2.13
C ASN A 165 18.61 11.92 -2.96
N SER A 166 19.04 10.73 -2.55
CA SER A 166 20.07 9.94 -3.22
C SER A 166 19.50 8.97 -4.26
N GLY A 167 18.19 9.03 -4.53
CA GLY A 167 17.48 8.07 -5.33
C GLY A 167 16.43 8.72 -6.24
N GLN A 168 15.43 7.93 -6.59
CA GLN A 168 14.33 8.39 -7.41
C GLN A 168 13.13 8.70 -6.50
N ASN A 169 12.65 9.94 -6.54
CA ASN A 169 11.31 10.22 -6.02
C ASN A 169 10.29 9.73 -7.07
N SER A 170 9.39 8.85 -6.67
CA SER A 170 8.36 8.25 -7.53
C SER A 170 7.10 7.98 -6.73
N ALA A 171 5.95 7.96 -7.40
CA ALA A 171 4.67 7.70 -6.78
C ALA A 171 3.69 7.15 -7.81
N ASP A 172 2.71 6.40 -7.36
CA ASP A 172 1.65 5.78 -8.16
C ASP A 172 0.41 5.49 -7.31
N TYR A 173 -0.65 5.03 -7.96
CA TYR A 173 -1.80 4.45 -7.28
C TYR A 173 -1.72 2.93 -7.37
N SER A 174 -2.00 2.23 -6.27
CA SER A 174 -2.10 0.78 -6.27
C SER A 174 -3.56 0.34 -6.25
N LEU A 175 -3.96 -0.38 -7.31
CA LEU A 175 -5.25 -1.06 -7.48
C LEU A 175 -5.00 -2.53 -7.90
N LEU A 176 -3.92 -3.12 -7.38
CA LEU A 176 -3.53 -4.50 -7.64
C LEU A 176 -4.43 -5.47 -6.85
N THR A 177 -4.97 -6.47 -7.53
CA THR A 177 -5.95 -7.44 -7.00
C THR A 177 -5.42 -8.86 -7.03
N THR A 178 -6.20 -9.81 -6.48
CA THR A 178 -5.98 -11.26 -6.63
C THR A 178 -4.72 -11.73 -5.91
N GLY A 179 -4.64 -11.46 -4.60
CA GLY A 179 -3.52 -11.87 -3.77
C GLY A 179 -2.27 -10.98 -3.90
N LEU A 180 -2.37 -9.87 -4.66
CA LEU A 180 -1.36 -8.82 -4.74
C LEU A 180 -1.66 -7.62 -3.82
N GLY A 181 -2.50 -7.83 -2.80
CA GLY A 181 -2.95 -6.82 -1.84
C GLY A 181 -4.46 -6.58 -1.84
N ASP A 182 -5.17 -7.09 -2.87
CA ASP A 182 -6.64 -6.96 -3.00
C ASP A 182 -7.08 -5.50 -2.85
N HIS A 183 -6.41 -4.62 -3.59
CA HIS A 183 -6.66 -3.19 -3.63
C HIS A 183 -7.72 -2.84 -4.67
N TYR A 184 -8.73 -2.07 -4.28
CA TYR A 184 -9.86 -1.69 -5.12
C TYR A 184 -10.15 -0.20 -5.04
N PHE A 185 -10.56 0.40 -6.15
CA PHE A 185 -11.01 1.78 -6.13
C PHE A 185 -12.27 1.92 -5.25
N LYS A 186 -12.17 2.75 -4.19
CA LYS A 186 -13.29 3.07 -3.29
C LYS A 186 -13.53 4.57 -3.11
N TYR A 187 -12.51 5.37 -3.36
CA TYR A 187 -12.53 6.83 -3.31
C TYR A 187 -11.55 7.38 -4.35
N ALA A 188 -11.84 8.58 -4.84
CA ALA A 188 -10.94 9.28 -5.73
C ALA A 188 -9.64 9.65 -5.00
N MET A 189 -8.52 9.56 -5.72
CA MET A 189 -7.19 9.88 -5.24
C MET A 189 -6.51 10.80 -6.24
N ASP A 190 -5.75 11.77 -5.73
CA ASP A 190 -4.88 12.63 -6.54
C ASP A 190 -3.56 12.81 -5.81
N PHE A 191 -2.46 12.90 -6.54
CA PHE A 191 -1.20 13.34 -5.96
C PHE A 191 -0.41 14.21 -6.93
N ARG A 192 0.43 15.06 -6.35
CA ARG A 192 1.49 15.77 -7.07
C ARG A 192 2.72 15.90 -6.19
N PHE A 193 3.89 15.81 -6.80
CA PHE A 193 5.12 16.19 -6.11
C PHE A 193 5.14 17.69 -5.78
N THR A 194 5.93 18.07 -4.79
CA THR A 194 6.18 19.46 -4.40
C THR A 194 7.68 19.72 -4.25
N GLY A 195 8.06 20.99 -4.24
CA GLY A 195 9.47 21.41 -4.18
C GLY A 195 10.07 21.56 -5.57
N GLN A 196 11.21 20.91 -5.81
CA GLN A 196 12.00 21.09 -7.04
C GLN A 196 11.37 20.48 -8.30
N CYS A 197 10.38 19.59 -8.15
CA CYS A 197 9.55 19.14 -9.25
C CYS A 197 8.11 18.90 -8.78
N THR A 198 7.18 19.09 -9.72
CA THR A 198 5.73 19.08 -9.44
C THR A 198 4.97 18.16 -10.39
N LYS A 199 5.62 17.10 -10.87
CA LYS A 199 4.99 16.12 -11.76
C LYS A 199 3.86 15.39 -11.02
N ALA A 200 2.86 15.00 -11.80
CA ALA A 200 1.71 14.20 -11.39
C ALA A 200 1.25 13.37 -12.60
N PRO A 201 0.69 12.17 -12.42
CA PRO A 201 0.15 11.40 -13.53
C PRO A 201 -1.28 11.86 -13.90
N GLY A 202 -1.94 12.63 -13.02
CA GLY A 202 -3.35 12.95 -13.10
C GLY A 202 -4.14 12.31 -11.97
N LYS A 203 -5.43 12.64 -11.89
CA LYS A 203 -6.34 12.15 -10.83
C LYS A 203 -6.78 10.72 -11.13
N CYS A 204 -6.83 9.90 -10.11
CA CYS A 204 -7.51 8.62 -10.12
C CYS A 204 -8.97 8.81 -9.70
N VAL A 205 -9.89 8.69 -10.65
CA VAL A 205 -11.33 8.95 -10.44
C VAL A 205 -12.21 7.72 -10.59
N SER A 206 -11.68 6.63 -11.16
CA SER A 206 -12.28 5.29 -11.10
C SER A 206 -11.21 4.20 -11.14
N GLY A 207 -11.60 2.92 -11.09
CA GLY A 207 -10.66 1.81 -11.27
C GLY A 207 -10.06 1.74 -12.67
N GLU A 208 -10.80 2.22 -13.68
CA GLU A 208 -10.41 2.26 -15.08
C GLU A 208 -9.77 3.60 -15.49
N ASP A 209 -10.12 4.70 -14.81
CA ASP A 209 -9.58 6.04 -15.03
C ASP A 209 -8.65 6.44 -13.87
N CYS A 210 -7.48 5.81 -13.88
CA CYS A 210 -6.44 5.94 -12.86
C CYS A 210 -5.05 6.03 -13.51
N PRO A 211 -4.66 7.19 -14.05
CA PRO A 211 -3.42 7.32 -14.79
C PRO A 211 -2.21 7.06 -13.89
N GLY A 212 -1.26 6.28 -14.41
CA GLY A 212 -0.04 5.88 -13.68
C GLY A 212 -0.23 4.76 -12.66
N ALA A 213 -1.45 4.24 -12.49
CA ALA A 213 -1.74 3.19 -11.51
C ALA A 213 -1.30 1.80 -11.94
N TYR A 214 -0.93 0.97 -10.97
CA TYR A 214 -0.87 -0.48 -11.13
C TYR A 214 -2.25 -1.07 -10.91
N THR A 215 -2.78 -1.82 -11.88
CA THR A 215 -4.17 -2.30 -11.85
C THR A 215 -4.28 -3.81 -12.10
N GLY A 216 -5.30 -4.44 -11.49
CA GLY A 216 -5.61 -5.84 -11.71
C GLY A 216 -4.48 -6.76 -11.23
N THR A 217 -4.11 -7.75 -12.04
CA THR A 217 -3.07 -8.73 -11.67
C THR A 217 -1.69 -8.42 -12.25
N ASP A 218 -1.54 -7.33 -12.99
CA ASP A 218 -0.30 -6.97 -13.67
C ASP A 218 0.52 -5.95 -12.88
N THR A 219 1.58 -6.43 -12.24
CA THR A 219 2.57 -5.63 -11.49
C THR A 219 3.46 -4.75 -12.37
N PHE A 220 3.29 -4.77 -13.69
CA PHE A 220 4.04 -3.95 -14.65
C PHE A 220 3.16 -2.95 -15.42
N SER A 221 1.86 -2.91 -15.13
CA SER A 221 0.89 -2.03 -15.81
C SER A 221 1.07 -0.55 -15.49
N GLY A 222 1.67 -0.22 -14.34
CA GLY A 222 1.87 1.14 -13.87
C GLY A 222 2.97 1.89 -14.60
N THR A 223 2.81 3.21 -14.69
CA THR A 223 3.81 4.14 -15.22
C THR A 223 4.02 5.28 -14.21
N PRO A 224 4.64 5.00 -13.05
CA PRO A 224 4.83 5.98 -11.99
C PRO A 224 5.65 7.19 -12.50
N PRO A 225 5.18 8.44 -12.33
CA PRO A 225 6.01 9.60 -12.61
C PRO A 225 7.23 9.63 -11.70
N THR A 226 8.35 10.02 -12.30
CA THR A 226 9.63 10.21 -11.62
C THR A 226 9.98 11.69 -11.52
N CYS A 227 10.41 12.09 -10.31
CA CYS A 227 10.67 13.47 -9.94
C CYS A 227 12.09 13.62 -9.35
N PRO A 228 13.13 13.84 -10.17
CA PRO A 228 14.47 14.05 -9.63
C PRO A 228 14.52 15.38 -8.86
N GLY A 229 15.14 15.36 -7.68
CA GLY A 229 15.27 16.54 -6.84
C GLY A 229 15.57 16.19 -5.38
N GLN A 230 16.08 17.17 -4.65
CA GLN A 230 16.28 17.04 -3.21
C GLN A 230 15.08 17.57 -2.44
N ASN A 231 14.78 16.93 -1.31
CA ASN A 231 13.74 17.28 -0.36
C ASN A 231 12.37 17.46 -1.06
N VAL A 232 12.12 16.61 -2.06
CA VAL A 232 10.85 16.58 -2.80
C VAL A 232 9.76 16.16 -1.84
N GLY A 233 8.70 16.95 -1.74
CA GLY A 233 7.51 16.58 -1.00
C GLY A 233 6.45 15.95 -1.90
N ILE A 234 5.33 15.58 -1.32
CA ILE A 234 4.14 15.12 -2.04
C ILE A 234 2.89 15.70 -1.40
N HIS A 235 1.96 16.14 -2.23
CA HIS A 235 0.62 16.52 -1.81
C HIS A 235 -0.36 15.48 -2.35
N ILE A 236 -1.04 14.79 -1.44
CA ILE A 236 -2.02 13.74 -1.72
C ILE A 236 -3.41 14.26 -1.34
N THR A 237 -4.40 14.02 -2.18
CA THR A 237 -5.79 14.41 -1.94
C THR A 237 -6.69 13.18 -2.10
N PHE A 238 -7.60 13.00 -1.16
CA PHE A 238 -8.70 12.04 -1.23
C PHE A 238 -10.02 12.79 -1.42
N CYS A 239 -10.86 12.37 -2.38
CA CYS A 239 -12.22 12.89 -2.70
C CYS A 239 -12.41 14.43 -2.91
#